data_AF-A0A445DIB8-F1
#
_entry.id   AF-A0A445DIB8-F1
#
_cell.length_a   1.000
_cell.length_b   1.000
_cell.length_c   1.000
_cell.angle_alpha   90.00
_cell.angle_beta   90.00
_cell.angle_gamma   90.00
#
_symmetry.space_group_name_H-M   'P 1'
#
loop_
_entity.id
_entity.type
_entity.pdbx_description
1 polymer ?
#
loop_
_entity_poly.entity_id
_entity_poly.type
_entity_poly.pdbx_seq_one_letter_code
_entity_poly.pdbx_strand_id
1 'polypeptide(L)'
;MLRLELLWWLRKWFGAEVAVAEKVVYGANTENDWLAASPDGVLDRKVFELSSHGVLEIKCPYLNGDMSKAFPWSRIPIRYIPQAQGLMEILGRDWMDFYGSQFFFGDLFISV
;
A
#
# COMPACT_ATOMS: atom_id res chain seq x y z
N MET A 1 -0.08 -14.07 -14.10
CA MET A 1 1.38 -14.23 -14.07
C MET A 1 2.07 -13.12 -13.26
N LEU A 2 1.80 -11.83 -13.49
CA LEU A 2 2.39 -10.70 -12.72
C LEU A 2 2.05 -10.67 -11.21
N ARG A 3 0.87 -11.16 -10.80
CA ARG A 3 0.38 -11.08 -9.41
C ARG A 3 1.13 -12.01 -8.43
N LEU A 4 1.60 -13.18 -8.89
CA LEU A 4 2.31 -14.16 -8.05
C LEU A 4 3.79 -13.80 -7.84
N GLU A 5 4.45 -13.26 -8.88
CA GLU A 5 5.82 -12.78 -8.80
C GLU A 5 5.92 -11.58 -7.84
N LEU A 6 4.99 -10.63 -7.93
CA LEU A 6 4.93 -9.49 -7.02
C LEU A 6 4.73 -9.95 -5.56
N LEU A 7 3.82 -10.90 -5.32
CA LEU A 7 3.60 -11.53 -4.01
C LEU A 7 4.86 -12.12 -3.40
N TRP A 8 5.60 -12.89 -4.20
CA TRP A 8 6.82 -13.54 -3.75
C TRP A 8 7.88 -12.49 -3.36
N TRP A 9 7.98 -11.41 -4.14
CA TRP A 9 8.83 -10.27 -3.84
C TRP A 9 8.42 -9.51 -2.57
N LEU A 10 7.13 -9.22 -2.40
CA LEU A 10 6.62 -8.53 -1.21
C LEU A 10 6.90 -9.35 0.05
N ARG A 11 6.66 -10.66 0.00
CA ARG A 11 6.95 -11.55 1.13
C ARG A 11 8.43 -11.63 1.48
N LYS A 12 9.32 -11.52 0.49
CA LYS A 12 10.76 -11.51 0.71
C LYS A 12 11.24 -10.24 1.43
N TRP A 13 10.63 -9.08 1.14
CA TRP A 13 11.07 -7.78 1.67
C TRP A 13 10.34 -7.35 2.94
N PHE A 14 9.04 -7.58 3.00
CA PHE A 14 8.18 -7.18 4.14
C PHE A 14 7.96 -8.32 5.14
N GLY A 15 8.34 -9.55 4.79
CA GLY A 15 8.10 -10.76 5.56
C GLY A 15 6.85 -11.53 5.10
N ALA A 16 6.66 -12.73 5.63
CA ALA A 16 5.54 -13.61 5.28
C ALA A 16 4.14 -13.08 5.67
N GLU A 17 4.09 -11.92 6.31
CA GLU A 17 2.89 -11.28 6.89
C GLU A 17 2.11 -10.44 5.86
N VAL A 18 2.61 -10.32 4.63
CA VAL A 18 1.88 -9.64 3.54
C VAL A 18 0.95 -10.63 2.86
N ALA A 19 -0.35 -10.35 2.95
CA ALA A 19 -1.36 -10.96 2.12
C ALA A 19 -1.72 -10.01 0.97
N VAL A 20 -1.84 -10.54 -0.25
CA VAL A 20 -2.45 -9.76 -1.33
C VAL A 20 -3.92 -9.63 -1.05
N ALA A 21 -4.39 -8.40 -1.07
CA ALA A 21 -5.80 -8.14 -0.97
C ALA A 21 -6.47 -8.43 -2.31
N GLU A 22 -7.61 -9.10 -2.23
CA GLU A 22 -8.61 -9.03 -3.29
C GLU A 22 -9.40 -7.72 -3.15
N LYS A 23 -10.19 -7.39 -4.17
CA LYS A 23 -11.04 -6.20 -4.13
C LYS A 23 -11.98 -6.28 -2.92
N VAL A 24 -11.94 -5.27 -2.06
CA VAL A 24 -12.80 -5.14 -0.88
C VAL A 24 -13.91 -4.13 -1.19
N VAL A 25 -15.17 -4.52 -1.01
CA VAL A 25 -16.33 -3.63 -1.13
C VAL A 25 -16.67 -3.06 0.25
N TYR A 26 -16.82 -1.74 0.35
CA TYR A 26 -17.15 -1.08 1.61
C TYR A 26 -18.58 -1.41 2.03
N GLY A 27 -18.77 -1.77 3.30
CA GLY A 27 -20.10 -2.05 3.86
C GLY A 27 -20.91 -3.01 3.00
N ALA A 28 -20.36 -4.18 2.64
CA ALA A 28 -21.04 -5.14 1.79
C ALA A 28 -22.48 -5.42 2.28
N ASN A 29 -23.46 -5.23 1.38
CA ASN A 29 -24.92 -5.23 1.65
C ASN A 29 -25.49 -3.95 2.30
N THR A 30 -24.88 -2.79 2.06
CA THR A 30 -25.43 -1.47 2.40
C THR A 30 -25.61 -0.61 1.15
N GLU A 31 -26.17 0.58 1.30
CA GLU A 31 -26.30 1.62 0.25
C GLU A 31 -24.95 2.14 -0.31
N ASN A 32 -23.82 1.71 0.26
CA ASN A 32 -22.47 2.12 -0.11
C ASN A 32 -21.67 1.06 -0.92
N ASP A 33 -22.35 0.08 -1.51
CA ASP A 33 -21.74 -0.97 -2.35
C ASP A 33 -21.08 -0.43 -3.64
N TRP A 34 -21.38 0.81 -4.01
CA TRP A 34 -20.68 1.57 -5.06
C TRP A 34 -19.24 1.93 -4.70
N LEU A 35 -18.85 1.83 -3.42
CA LEU A 35 -17.51 2.14 -2.93
C LEU A 35 -16.70 0.86 -2.69
N ALA A 36 -15.53 0.78 -3.32
CA ALA A 36 -14.63 -0.38 -3.18
C ALA A 36 -13.16 0.04 -3.24
N ALA A 37 -12.31 -0.76 -2.61
CA ALA A 37 -10.88 -0.63 -2.55
C ALA A 37 -10.18 -1.86 -3.13
N SER A 38 -8.95 -1.68 -3.60
CA SER A 38 -8.07 -2.78 -4.01
C SER A 38 -6.64 -2.38 -3.67
N PRO A 39 -6.21 -2.54 -2.40
CA PRO A 39 -4.84 -2.21 -2.03
C PRO A 39 -3.86 -3.24 -2.61
N ASP A 40 -2.60 -2.87 -2.74
CA ASP A 40 -1.55 -3.79 -3.21
C ASP A 40 -1.28 -4.92 -2.20
N GLY A 41 -1.48 -4.65 -0.91
CA GLY A 41 -1.46 -5.67 0.13
C GLY A 41 -2.11 -5.21 1.43
N VAL A 42 -2.37 -6.17 2.30
CA VAL A 42 -2.73 -5.95 3.71
C VAL A 42 -1.65 -6.56 4.59
N LEU A 43 -1.30 -5.83 5.64
CA LEU A 43 -0.29 -6.20 6.61
C LEU A 43 -0.99 -6.64 7.88
N ASP A 44 -0.99 -7.95 8.15
CA ASP A 44 -1.51 -8.50 9.40
C ASP A 44 -0.31 -8.90 10.27
N ARG A 45 0.18 -7.93 11.04
CA ARG A 45 1.36 -8.07 11.90
C ARG A 45 0.96 -8.35 13.34
N LYS A 46 1.54 -9.36 13.97
CA LYS A 46 1.46 -9.53 15.43
C LYS A 46 2.72 -8.96 16.05
N VAL A 47 2.66 -7.72 16.53
CA VAL A 47 3.79 -7.07 17.21
C VAL A 47 3.42 -6.97 18.69
N PHE A 48 4.18 -7.67 19.55
CA PHE A 48 3.99 -7.68 21.01
C PHE A 48 2.52 -7.91 21.44
N GLU A 49 1.88 -8.95 20.90
CA GLU A 49 0.49 -9.35 21.21
C GLU A 49 -0.62 -8.39 20.74
N LEU A 50 -0.27 -7.28 20.09
CA LEU A 50 -1.21 -6.41 19.39
C LEU A 50 -1.24 -6.79 17.90
N SER A 51 -2.45 -7.03 17.38
CA SER A 51 -2.67 -7.17 15.96
C SER A 51 -2.61 -5.78 15.31
N SER A 52 -1.49 -5.50 14.67
CA SER A 52 -1.30 -4.32 13.85
C SER A 52 -1.79 -4.62 12.45
N HIS A 53 -2.93 -4.03 12.09
CA HIS A 53 -3.54 -4.17 10.77
C HIS A 53 -3.24 -2.93 9.93
N GLY A 54 -2.38 -3.08 8.92
CA GLY A 54 -1.99 -2.00 8.03
C GLY A 54 -2.40 -2.24 6.58
N VAL A 55 -2.35 -1.18 5.78
CA VAL A 55 -2.47 -1.25 4.32
C VAL A 55 -1.09 -1.08 3.68
N LEU A 56 -0.79 -1.84 2.64
CA LEU A 56 0.40 -1.64 1.80
C LEU A 56 -0.04 -1.14 0.42
N GLU A 57 0.52 -0.01 0.00
CA GLU A 57 0.36 0.52 -1.36
C GLU A 57 1.72 0.88 -1.95
N ILE A 58 1.89 0.52 -3.21
CA ILE A 58 3.13 0.64 -3.95
C ILE A 58 2.83 1.39 -5.24
N LYS A 59 3.30 2.63 -5.32
CA LYS A 59 3.28 3.38 -6.57
C LYS A 59 4.53 3.05 -7.36
N CYS A 60 4.33 2.33 -8.46
CA CYS A 60 5.37 1.98 -9.44
C CYS A 60 5.30 2.85 -10.71
N PRO A 61 5.51 4.18 -10.69
CA PRO A 61 5.51 4.93 -11.93
C PRO A 61 6.79 4.69 -12.76
N TYR A 62 7.93 4.31 -12.15
CA TYR A 62 9.23 4.22 -12.86
C TYR A 62 10.14 3.05 -12.44
N LEU A 63 9.63 2.08 -11.70
CA LEU A 63 10.50 1.00 -11.20
C LEU A 63 10.86 -0.03 -12.28
N ASN A 64 10.21 -0.08 -13.45
CA ASN A 64 10.34 -1.20 -14.41
C ASN A 64 10.23 -2.58 -13.73
N GLY A 65 9.53 -2.66 -12.59
CA GLY A 65 9.47 -3.85 -11.73
C GLY A 65 10.66 -4.05 -10.78
N ASP A 66 11.67 -3.20 -10.81
CA ASP A 66 12.84 -3.22 -9.92
C ASP A 66 12.52 -2.55 -8.57
N MET A 67 11.96 -3.34 -7.67
CA MET A 67 11.61 -2.95 -6.30
C MET A 67 12.82 -2.63 -5.41
N SER A 68 14.06 -2.92 -5.84
CA SER A 68 15.27 -2.52 -5.08
C SER A 68 15.43 -1.00 -5.00
N LYS A 69 14.75 -0.27 -5.89
CA LYS A 69 14.69 1.19 -5.94
C LYS A 69 13.42 1.77 -5.31
N ALA A 70 12.55 0.92 -4.76
CA ALA A 70 11.39 1.37 -4.02
C ALA A 70 11.81 1.75 -2.60
N PHE A 71 11.37 2.92 -2.14
CA PHE A 71 11.63 3.38 -0.78
C PHE A 71 10.32 3.74 -0.11
N PRO A 72 10.22 3.56 1.22
CA PRO A 72 9.09 4.07 1.97
C PRO A 72 9.10 5.59 1.87
N TRP A 73 7.99 6.19 1.44
CA TRP A 73 7.88 7.64 1.43
C TRP A 73 7.72 8.17 2.85
N SER A 74 8.62 9.06 3.27
CA SER A 74 8.49 9.78 4.53
C SER A 74 7.29 10.73 4.55
N ARG A 75 6.81 11.15 3.37
CA ARG A 75 5.60 11.95 3.19
C ARG A 75 4.89 11.56 1.90
N ILE A 76 3.61 11.26 2.00
CA ILE A 76 2.77 10.94 0.84
C ILE A 76 2.54 12.22 0.01
N PRO A 77 2.75 12.18 -1.32
CA PRO A 77 2.39 13.27 -2.22
C PRO A 77 0.92 13.64 -2.11
N ILE A 78 0.60 14.94 -2.12
CA ILE A 78 -0.77 15.44 -1.85
C ILE A 78 -1.82 14.76 -2.74
N ARG A 79 -1.49 14.51 -4.00
CA ARG A 79 -2.36 13.83 -4.98
C ARG A 79 -2.72 12.38 -4.63
N TYR A 80 -1.93 11.71 -3.79
CA TYR A 80 -2.21 10.34 -3.33
C TYR A 80 -2.84 10.30 -1.94
N ILE A 81 -2.93 11.42 -1.22
CA ILE A 81 -3.56 11.48 0.11
C ILE A 81 -5.02 11.02 0.07
N PRO A 82 -5.87 11.45 -0.89
CA PRO A 82 -7.25 10.98 -0.94
C PRO A 82 -7.35 9.46 -1.14
N GLN A 83 -6.46 8.87 -1.95
CA GLN A 83 -6.43 7.42 -2.15
C GLN A 83 -5.96 6.70 -0.88
N ALA A 84 -4.91 7.20 -0.23
CA ALA A 84 -4.40 6.62 1.01
C ALA A 84 -5.47 6.61 2.11
N GLN A 85 -6.15 7.75 2.31
CA GLN A 85 -7.24 7.87 3.28
C GLN A 85 -8.44 6.99 2.91
N GLY A 86 -8.82 6.96 1.62
CA GLY A 86 -9.92 6.13 1.16
C GLY A 86 -9.66 4.63 1.35
N LEU A 87 -8.43 4.16 1.12
CA LEU A 87 -8.07 2.76 1.39
C LEU A 87 -8.15 2.44 2.88
N MET A 88 -7.60 3.29 3.74
CA MET A 88 -7.65 3.10 5.19
C MET A 88 -9.10 3.08 5.72
N GLU A 89 -9.95 3.98 5.22
CA GLU A 89 -11.38 4.04 5.56
C GLU A 89 -12.10 2.76 5.09
N ILE A 90 -11.93 2.39 3.82
CA ILE A 90 -12.66 1.25 3.24
C ILE A 90 -12.27 -0.07 3.91
N LEU A 91 -10.99 -0.24 4.24
CA LEU A 91 -10.49 -1.45 4.88
C LEU A 91 -10.59 -1.41 6.41
N GLY A 92 -10.95 -0.28 7.03
CA GLY A 92 -10.95 -0.12 8.48
C GLY A 92 -9.56 -0.39 9.08
N ARG A 93 -8.57 0.41 8.67
CA ARG A 93 -7.16 0.27 9.05
C ARG A 93 -6.61 1.62 9.52
N ASP A 94 -5.79 1.60 10.56
CA ASP A 94 -5.33 2.83 11.23
C ASP A 94 -4.04 3.40 10.64
N TRP A 95 -3.32 2.62 9.84
CA TRP A 95 -2.06 3.03 9.24
C TRP A 95 -1.81 2.36 7.89
N MET A 96 -0.86 2.93 7.17
CA MET A 96 -0.54 2.52 5.81
C MET A 96 0.95 2.73 5.52
N ASP A 97 1.57 1.71 4.95
CA ASP A 97 2.90 1.77 4.35
C ASP A 97 2.76 2.17 2.88
N PHE A 98 3.40 3.27 2.50
CA PHE A 98 3.33 3.82 1.15
C PHE A 98 4.73 3.83 0.51
N TYR A 99 4.92 3.03 -0.54
CA TYR A 99 6.19 2.89 -1.24
C TYR A 99 6.13 3.50 -2.64
N GLY A 100 7.23 4.09 -3.08
CA GLY A 100 7.36 4.54 -4.46
C GLY A 100 8.79 4.86 -4.86
N SER A 101 8.97 5.29 -6.11
CA SER A 101 10.23 5.85 -6.59
C SER A 101 10.31 7.32 -6.19
N GLN A 102 11.26 7.69 -5.34
CA GLN A 102 11.54 9.09 -5.02
C GLN A 102 12.53 9.66 -6.05
N PHE A 103 12.15 10.70 -6.79
CA PHE A 103 13.09 11.48 -7.57
C PHE A 103 13.78 12.48 -6.64
N PHE A 104 15.08 12.29 -6.39
CA PHE A 104 15.93 13.30 -5.77
C PHE A 104 16.53 14.17 -6.88
N PHE A 105 16.12 15.43 -7.00
CA PHE A 105 16.88 16.46 -7.71
C PHE A 105 17.54 17.37 -6.66
N GLY A 106 18.67 16.92 -6.09
CA GLY A 106 19.36 17.62 -5.00
C GLY A 106 18.60 17.59 -3.66
N ASP A 107 18.91 18.55 -2.76
CA ASP A 107 18.29 18.72 -1.44
C ASP A 107 16.81 19.19 -1.48
N LEU A 108 16.22 19.29 -2.66
CA LEU A 108 14.86 19.80 -2.84
C LEU A 108 13.88 18.63 -3.05
N PHE A 109 13.09 18.35 -2.01
CA PHE A 109 11.95 17.44 -2.08
C PHE A 109 10.90 18.02 -3.04
N ILE A 110 10.87 17.53 -4.28
CA ILE A 110 9.72 17.76 -5.17
C ILE A 110 9.12 16.40 -5.52
N SER A 111 7.96 16.13 -4.94
CA SER A 111 7.08 15.10 -5.47
C SER A 111 6.36 15.66 -6.68
N VAL A 112 6.63 15.10 -7.85
CA VAL A 112 5.79 15.27 -9.06
C VAL A 112 4.77 14.14 -9.13
#